data_AF-A0A3M2Z5E5-F1
#
_entry.id   AF-A0A3M2Z5E5-F1
#
_cell.length_a   1.000
_cell.length_b   1.000
_cell.length_c   1.000
_cell.angle_alpha   90.00
_cell.angle_beta   90.00
_cell.angle_gamma   90.00
#
_symmetry.space_group_name_H-M   'P 1'
#
loop_
_entity.id
_entity.type
_entity.pdbx_description
1 polymer ?
#
loop_
_entity_poly.entity_id
_entity_poly.type
_entity_poly.pdbx_seq_one_letter_code
_entity_poly.pdbx_strand_id
1 'polypeptide(L)'
;QKGQTWKCQAGNVSVTWLPKAVGKWNSLHLDSDQTPWDDDIACARAAFAALNVEVRCAPGTWVEEESDETADRWMRISADGEEEITWHTA
;
A
#
# COMPACT_ATOMS: atom_id res chain seq x y z
N GLN A 1 -2.56 -10.33 20.92
CA GLN A 1 -3.24 -9.08 20.52
C GLN A 1 -3.45 -9.13 19.01
N LYS A 2 -4.70 -9.26 18.56
CA LYS A 2 -5.11 -9.09 17.15
C LYS A 2 -5.78 -7.71 17.06
N GLY A 3 -5.52 -6.95 15.99
CA GLY A 3 -6.30 -5.74 15.66
C GLY A 3 -5.85 -4.43 16.29
N GLN A 4 -4.58 -4.29 16.70
CA GLN A 4 -4.10 -2.98 17.11
C GLN A 4 -3.88 -2.11 15.86
N THR A 5 -4.49 -0.92 15.85
CA THR A 5 -4.33 0.07 14.79
C THR A 5 -3.60 1.26 15.40
N TRP A 6 -2.54 1.71 14.74
CA TRP A 6 -1.80 2.90 15.14
C TRP A 6 -2.16 4.04 14.20
N LYS A 7 -2.34 5.22 14.77
CA LYS A 7 -2.59 6.43 13.99
C LYS A 7 -1.61 7.50 14.44
N CYS A 8 -1.09 8.26 13.49
CA CYS A 8 -0.28 9.43 13.77
C CYS A 8 -0.43 10.47 12.65
N GLN A 9 0.19 11.63 12.85
CA GLN A 9 0.33 12.64 11.82
C GLN A 9 1.79 12.76 11.41
N ALA A 10 2.04 12.75 10.10
CA ALA A 10 3.34 13.03 9.51
C ALA A 10 3.25 14.37 8.76
N GLY A 11 3.57 15.47 9.44
CA GLY A 11 3.22 16.80 8.95
C GLY A 11 1.70 16.95 8.91
N ASN A 12 1.14 17.24 7.73
CA ASN A 12 -0.30 17.34 7.49
C ASN A 12 -0.94 16.03 7.02
N VAL A 13 -0.16 14.96 6.83
CA VAL A 13 -0.66 13.68 6.34
C VAL A 13 -1.16 12.84 7.52
N SER A 14 -2.42 12.42 7.46
CA SER A 14 -2.97 11.45 8.40
C SER A 14 -2.48 10.06 8.05
N VAL A 15 -1.81 9.39 8.99
CA VAL A 15 -1.19 8.09 8.78
C VAL A 15 -1.87 7.06 9.66
N THR A 16 -2.23 5.93 9.05
CA THR A 16 -2.78 4.77 9.74
C THR A 16 -1.91 3.54 9.46
N TRP A 17 -1.46 2.87 10.51
CA TRP A 17 -0.62 1.67 10.45
C TRP A 17 -1.32 0.48 11.10
N LEU A 18 -1.46 -0.61 10.34
CA LEU A 18 -2.04 -1.87 10.76
C LEU A 18 -1.01 -2.99 10.56
N PRO A 19 -0.25 -3.37 11.59
CA PRO A 19 0.62 -4.51 11.50
C PRO A 19 -0.16 -5.82 11.49
N LYS A 20 0.37 -6.81 10.77
CA LYS A 20 -0.27 -8.11 10.57
C LYS A 20 -1.71 -7.97 10.04
N ALA A 21 -1.92 -7.03 9.12
CA ALA A 21 -3.20 -6.81 8.44
C ALA A 21 -3.63 -8.06 7.68
N VAL A 22 -2.71 -8.69 6.93
CA VAL A 22 -2.96 -9.95 6.21
C VAL A 22 -1.77 -10.88 6.36
N GLY A 23 -1.92 -11.94 7.15
CA GLY A 23 -0.82 -12.88 7.44
C GLY A 23 0.41 -12.18 8.03
N LYS A 24 1.51 -12.13 7.25
CA LYS A 24 2.76 -11.45 7.62
C LYS A 24 2.82 -9.96 7.20
N TRP A 25 1.84 -9.50 6.43
CA TRP A 25 1.83 -8.16 5.84
C TRP A 25 1.31 -7.11 6.81
N ASN A 26 1.92 -5.94 6.75
CA ASN A 26 1.44 -4.75 7.43
C ASN A 26 0.84 -3.80 6.40
N SER A 27 -0.18 -3.04 6.77
CA SER A 27 -0.78 -2.01 5.94
C SER A 27 -0.41 -0.63 6.48
N LEU A 28 0.03 0.25 5.57
CA LEU A 28 0.24 1.67 5.82
C LEU A 28 -0.72 2.43 4.90
N HIS A 29 -1.57 3.26 5.47
CA HIS A 29 -2.50 4.10 4.74
C HIS A 29 -2.18 5.57 5.02
N LEU A 30 -1.96 6.33 3.94
CA LEU A 30 -1.71 7.76 3.96
C LEU A 30 -2.96 8.45 3.40
N ASP A 31 -3.71 9.10 4.28
CA ASP A 31 -4.96 9.78 3.92
C ASP A 31 -4.68 11.27 3.74
N SER A 32 -4.21 11.64 2.55
CA SER A 32 -3.93 13.03 2.16
C SER A 32 -3.65 13.17 0.66
N ASP A 33 -4.08 14.29 0.08
CA ASP A 33 -3.68 14.78 -1.24
C ASP A 33 -2.37 15.60 -1.21
N GLN A 34 -1.78 15.81 -0.02
CA GLN A 34 -0.56 16.59 0.19
C GLN A 34 0.68 15.70 0.36
N THR A 35 0.63 14.46 -0.11
CA THR A 35 1.83 13.61 -0.13
C THR A 35 2.81 14.12 -1.20
N PRO A 36 4.12 13.89 -1.04
CA PRO A 36 5.12 14.37 -2.00
C PRO A 36 5.18 13.54 -3.29
N TRP A 37 4.29 12.56 -3.47
CA TRP A 37 4.28 11.62 -4.59
C TRP A 37 3.06 11.86 -5.47
N ASP A 38 3.24 11.71 -6.78
CA ASP A 38 2.17 11.92 -7.76
C ASP A 38 1.09 10.81 -7.71
N ASP A 39 1.48 9.59 -7.33
CA ASP A 39 0.60 8.43 -7.24
C ASP A 39 1.10 7.38 -6.22
N ASP A 40 0.29 6.34 -6.01
CA ASP A 40 0.59 5.24 -5.09
C ASP A 40 1.85 4.45 -5.49
N ILE A 41 2.15 4.37 -6.80
CA ILE A 41 3.32 3.67 -7.31
C ILE A 41 4.60 4.44 -6.94
N ALA A 42 4.61 5.76 -7.12
CA ALA A 42 5.71 6.64 -6.72
C ALA A 42 5.93 6.59 -5.20
N CYS A 43 4.85 6.56 -4.41
CA CYS A 43 4.92 6.35 -2.97
C CYS A 43 5.55 4.99 -2.63
N ALA A 44 5.09 3.91 -3.27
CA ALA A 44 5.60 2.56 -3.04
C ALA A 44 7.09 2.43 -3.43
N ARG A 45 7.53 3.06 -4.52
CA ARG A 45 8.95 3.13 -4.92
C ARG A 45 9.80 3.80 -3.85
N ALA A 46 9.35 4.94 -3.34
CA ALA A 46 10.06 5.66 -2.29
C ALA A 46 10.11 4.85 -0.98
N ALA A 47 9.01 4.18 -0.62
CA ALA A 47 8.97 3.28 0.54
C ALA A 47 9.94 2.11 0.39
N PHE A 48 9.99 1.46 -0.78
CA PHE A 48 10.95 0.41 -1.09
C PHE A 48 12.39 0.92 -0.96
N ALA A 49 12.71 2.07 -1.56
CA ALA A 49 14.05 2.67 -1.51
C ALA A 49 14.48 3.03 -0.07
N ALA A 50 13.55 3.48 0.78
CA ALA A 50 13.84 3.88 2.15
C ALA A 50 13.94 2.71 3.13
N LEU A 51 13.12 1.67 2.94
CA LEU A 51 12.96 0.58 3.92
C LEU A 51 13.59 -0.74 3.46
N ASN A 52 13.86 -0.90 2.16
CA ASN A 52 14.39 -2.11 1.54
C ASN A 52 13.56 -3.37 1.87
N VAL A 53 12.23 -3.24 1.81
CA VAL A 53 11.26 -4.33 2.01
C VAL A 53 10.28 -4.37 0.84
N GLU A 54 9.75 -5.54 0.50
CA GLU A 54 8.72 -5.64 -0.54
C GLU A 54 7.51 -4.77 -0.20
N VAL A 55 7.08 -3.95 -1.16
CA VAL A 55 5.92 -3.05 -1.04
C VAL A 55 4.89 -3.45 -2.09
N ARG A 56 3.61 -3.41 -1.70
CA ARG A 56 2.48 -3.61 -2.60
C ARG A 56 1.54 -2.42 -2.47
N CYS A 57 1.06 -1.90 -3.59
CA CYS A 57 0.07 -0.82 -3.64
C CYS A 57 -0.96 -1.08 -4.74
N ALA A 58 -2.06 -0.32 -4.74
CA ALA A 58 -3.04 -0.39 -5.80
C ALA A 58 -2.40 0.09 -7.12
N PRO A 59 -2.70 -0.54 -8.27
CA PRO A 59 -2.14 -0.13 -9.56
C PRO A 59 -2.79 1.16 -10.12
N GLY A 60 -3.86 1.64 -9.49
CA GLY A 60 -4.58 2.86 -9.87
C GLY A 60 -5.70 3.19 -8.90
N THR A 61 -6.42 4.27 -9.19
CA THR A 61 -7.58 4.71 -8.41
C THR A 61 -8.70 3.67 -8.49
N TRP A 62 -9.35 3.42 -7.35
CA TRP A 62 -10.51 2.53 -7.30
C TRP A 62 -11.68 3.08 -8.13
N VAL A 63 -12.26 2.22 -8.98
CA VAL A 63 -13.43 2.54 -9.80
C VAL A 63 -14.58 1.64 -9.33
N GLU A 64 -15.73 2.20 -9.00
CA GLU A 64 -16.89 1.43 -8.50
C GLU A 64 -17.41 0.38 -9.51
N GLU A 65 -17.17 0.60 -10.80
CA GLU A 65 -17.60 -0.28 -11.91
C GLU A 65 -16.63 -1.45 -12.17
N GLU A 66 -15.48 -1.48 -11.49
CA GLU A 66 -14.50 -2.54 -11.63
C GLU A 66 -14.93 -3.80 -10.84
N SER A 67 -14.83 -4.98 -11.46
CA SER A 67 -15.29 -6.25 -10.87
C SER A 67 -14.41 -6.66 -9.67
N ASP A 68 -14.93 -7.55 -8.81
CA ASP A 68 -14.16 -8.12 -7.69
C ASP A 68 -12.80 -8.71 -8.13
N GLU A 69 -12.64 -9.11 -9.40
CA GLU A 69 -11.40 -9.64 -9.95
C GLU A 69 -10.28 -8.59 -10.11
N THR A 70 -10.61 -7.30 -10.25
CA THR A 70 -9.60 -6.24 -10.30
C THR A 70 -9.21 -5.74 -8.91
N ALA A 71 -10.04 -5.98 -7.88
CA ALA A 71 -9.74 -5.68 -6.48
C ALA A 71 -8.52 -6.48 -5.95
N ASP A 72 -8.23 -7.62 -6.59
CA ASP A 72 -7.07 -8.46 -6.29
C ASP A 72 -5.80 -8.05 -7.07
N ARG A 73 -5.82 -6.98 -7.88
CA ARG A 73 -4.64 -6.50 -8.63
C ARG A 73 -3.80 -5.55 -7.77
N TRP A 74 -2.50 -5.80 -7.71
CA TRP A 74 -1.54 -5.03 -6.94
C TRP A 74 -0.27 -4.78 -7.75
N MET A 75 0.32 -3.60 -7.62
CA MET A 75 1.69 -3.35 -8.05
C MET A 75 2.66 -3.80 -6.96
N ARG A 76 3.53 -4.78 -7.26
CA ARG A 76 4.60 -5.26 -6.37
C ARG A 76 5.91 -4.57 -6.72
N ILE A 77 6.59 -4.04 -5.71
CA ILE A 77 7.93 -3.45 -5.82
C ILE A 77 8.86 -4.22 -4.89
N SER A 78 9.88 -4.87 -5.47
CA SER A 78 10.89 -5.65 -4.74
C SER A 78 12.29 -5.48 -5.36
N ALA A 79 13.26 -6.19 -4.79
CA ALA A 79 14.63 -6.23 -5.32
C ALA A 79 14.71 -6.80 -6.76
N ASP A 80 13.70 -7.55 -7.19
CA ASP A 80 13.61 -8.13 -8.53
C ASP A 80 12.99 -7.16 -9.55
N GLY A 81 12.51 -5.99 -9.09
CA GLY A 81 11.89 -4.95 -9.90
C GLY A 81 10.41 -4.73 -9.57
N GLU A 82 9.70 -4.20 -10.55
CA GLU A 82 8.29 -3.81 -10.45
C GLU A 82 7.43 -4.71 -11.34
N GLU A 83 6.39 -5.31 -10.75
CA GLU A 83 5.53 -6.28 -11.43
C GLU A 83 4.09 -6.13 -10.92
N GLU A 84 3.12 -6.14 -11.84
CA GLU A 84 1.72 -6.27 -11.48
C GLU A 84 1.39 -7.73 -11.13
N ILE A 85 0.78 -7.95 -9.97
CA ILE A 85 0.43 -9.27 -9.46
C ILE A 85 -1.06 -9.34 -9.13
N THR A 86 -1.61 -10.55 -9.21
CA THR A 86 -2.88 -10.87 -8.55
C THR A 86 -2.57 -11.45 -7.17
N TRP A 87 -3.07 -10.81 -6.11
CA TRP A 87 -2.84 -11.26 -4.74
C TRP A 87 -4.14 -11.71 -4.07
N HIS A 88 -4.36 -13.02 -4.07
CA HIS A 88 -5.47 -13.62 -3.33
C HIS A 88 -5.16 -13.69 -1.84
N THR A 89 -5.89 -12.93 -1.04
CA THR A 89 -5.84 -13.01 0.43
C THR A 89 -6.80 -14.08 0.93
N ALA A 90 -6.59 -15.35 0.56
CA ALA A 90 -7.34 -16.49 1.07
C ALA A 90 -6.97 -16.83 2.53
#